data_AF-A0A355F5J1-F1
#
_entry.id   AF-A0A355F5J1-F1
#
_cell.length_a   1.000
_cell.length_b   1.000
_cell.length_c   1.000
_cell.angle_alpha   90.00
_cell.angle_beta   90.00
_cell.angle_gamma   90.00
#
_symmetry.space_group_name_H-M   'P 1'
#
loop_
_entity.id
_entity.type
_entity.pdbx_description
1 polymer ?
#
loop_
_entity_poly.entity_id
_entity_poly.type
_entity_poly.pdbx_seq_one_letter_code
_entity_poly.pdbx_strand_id
1 'polypeptide(L)'
;AWREVKRVGRSNSPNRTPEQTQIALFWADGGGTETPPGHWITIARGLSAQQGLTLAQNARLFALLSITVADAAILAWDGKYAYNNWRPITGIQEADLDGNPDTAAEAGWLPLIATPPFPSYISGHSTFSGSSARLLGHYFGTDDVAFSTVSDGLPGVTRSFTSFSQAAEEAGQSRIYGGIHW
;
A
#
# COMPACT_ATOMS: atom_id res chain seq x y z
N ALA A 1 1.06 -14.26 8.19
CA ALA A 1 2.31 -13.90 7.48
C ALA A 1 2.75 -14.96 6.46
N TRP A 2 3.79 -15.80 6.68
CA TRP A 2 4.39 -16.60 5.61
C TRP A 2 3.41 -17.48 4.80
N ARG A 3 2.60 -18.32 5.47
CA ARG A 3 1.63 -19.21 4.81
C ARG A 3 0.57 -18.43 4.02
N GLU A 4 0.18 -17.28 4.54
CA GLU A 4 -0.82 -16.41 3.92
C GLU A 4 -0.28 -15.82 2.63
N VAL A 5 0.88 -15.14 2.68
CA VAL A 5 1.52 -14.56 1.49
C VAL A 5 1.86 -15.62 0.46
N LYS A 6 2.38 -16.77 0.89
CA LYS A 6 2.64 -17.90 -0.02
C LYS A 6 1.37 -18.35 -0.74
N ARG A 7 0.24 -18.41 -0.02
CA ARG A 7 -1.05 -18.85 -0.54
C ARG A 7 -1.71 -17.82 -1.47
N VAL A 8 -1.80 -16.55 -1.07
CA VAL A 8 -2.56 -15.53 -1.83
C VAL A 8 -1.70 -14.58 -2.66
N GLY A 9 -0.40 -14.45 -2.37
CA GLY A 9 0.50 -13.52 -3.04
C GLY A 9 1.15 -14.05 -4.32
N ARG A 10 1.06 -15.36 -4.58
CA ARG A 10 1.62 -16.03 -5.76
C ARG A 10 1.01 -15.52 -7.06
N SER A 11 1.81 -15.31 -8.11
CA SER A 11 1.36 -14.82 -9.42
C SER A 11 0.16 -15.59 -9.99
N ASN A 12 0.19 -16.91 -9.95
CA ASN A 12 -0.88 -17.83 -10.40
C ASN A 12 -1.69 -18.45 -9.24
N SER A 13 -1.95 -17.70 -8.16
CA SER A 13 -2.67 -18.24 -7.00
C SER A 13 -4.10 -18.68 -7.35
N PRO A 14 -4.49 -19.94 -7.09
CA PRO A 14 -5.89 -20.36 -7.22
C PRO A 14 -6.75 -19.93 -6.01
N ASN A 15 -6.13 -19.39 -4.96
CA ASN A 15 -6.78 -19.01 -3.71
C ASN A 15 -7.04 -17.49 -3.62
N ARG A 16 -6.40 -16.69 -4.48
CA ARG A 16 -6.62 -15.25 -4.54
C ARG A 16 -7.85 -14.96 -5.38
N THR A 17 -8.80 -14.19 -4.84
CA THR A 17 -10.01 -13.82 -5.60
C THR A 17 -9.69 -12.81 -6.70
N PRO A 18 -10.56 -12.66 -7.72
CA PRO A 18 -10.44 -11.58 -8.70
C PRO A 18 -10.40 -10.20 -8.03
N GLU A 19 -11.18 -9.99 -6.98
CA GLU A 19 -11.20 -8.75 -6.20
C GLU A 19 -9.85 -8.47 -5.54
N GLN A 20 -9.25 -9.46 -4.88
CA GLN A 20 -7.92 -9.31 -4.28
C GLN A 20 -6.83 -9.02 -5.32
N THR A 21 -6.97 -9.58 -6.53
CA THR A 21 -6.07 -9.27 -7.65
C THR A 21 -6.23 -7.81 -8.09
N GLN A 22 -7.47 -7.34 -8.25
CA GLN A 22 -7.72 -5.94 -8.60
C GLN A 22 -7.22 -4.99 -7.51
N ILE A 23 -7.44 -5.29 -6.23
CA ILE A 23 -6.91 -4.52 -5.10
C ILE A 23 -5.39 -4.42 -5.16
N ALA A 24 -4.70 -5.54 -5.38
CA ALA A 24 -3.24 -5.57 -5.49
C ALA A 24 -2.75 -4.62 -6.61
N LEU A 25 -3.37 -4.73 -7.79
CA LEU A 25 -2.99 -3.94 -8.97
C LEU A 25 -3.37 -2.46 -8.83
N PHE A 26 -4.52 -2.16 -8.21
CA PHE A 26 -5.00 -0.79 -8.00
C PHE A 26 -4.05 0.01 -7.10
N TRP A 27 -3.57 -0.60 -6.03
CA TRP A 27 -2.61 -0.01 -5.10
C TRP A 27 -1.17 -0.39 -5.44
N ALA A 28 -0.85 -0.83 -6.67
CA ALA A 28 0.50 -1.28 -7.00
C ALA A 28 1.52 -0.13 -6.95
N ASP A 29 1.11 1.03 -7.49
CA ASP A 29 1.82 2.32 -7.49
C ASP A 29 3.32 2.20 -7.82
N GLY A 30 3.62 1.48 -8.91
CA GLY A 30 4.96 1.19 -9.38
C GLY A 30 5.66 2.39 -10.05
N GLY A 31 6.90 2.19 -10.53
CA GLY A 31 7.62 3.22 -11.25
C GLY A 31 6.87 3.68 -12.51
N GLY A 32 6.81 5.00 -12.73
CA GLY A 32 6.05 5.61 -13.84
C GLY A 32 4.63 6.03 -13.49
N THR A 33 4.16 5.74 -12.27
CA THR A 33 2.91 6.28 -11.72
C THR A 33 3.18 7.45 -10.78
N GLU A 34 2.13 8.01 -10.19
CA GLU A 34 2.20 8.99 -9.11
C GLU A 34 2.85 8.45 -7.82
N THR A 35 3.09 7.13 -7.73
CA THR A 35 3.60 6.41 -6.54
C THR A 35 2.66 6.56 -5.32
N PRO A 36 2.86 5.81 -4.22
CA PRO A 36 1.89 5.82 -3.11
C PRO A 36 1.66 7.20 -2.48
N PRO A 37 2.71 8.03 -2.24
CA PRO A 37 2.49 9.40 -1.77
C PRO A 37 1.61 10.22 -2.73
N GLY A 38 1.85 10.14 -4.04
CA GLY A 38 1.07 10.86 -5.05
C GLY A 38 -0.37 10.39 -5.13
N HIS A 39 -0.62 9.09 -4.97
CA HIS A 39 -1.98 8.53 -4.92
C HIS A 39 -2.80 9.15 -3.78
N TRP A 40 -2.19 9.32 -2.60
CA TRP A 40 -2.84 10.04 -1.50
C TRP A 40 -3.04 11.55 -1.77
N ILE A 41 -2.16 12.19 -2.54
CA ILE A 41 -2.39 13.57 -3.03
C ILE A 41 -3.57 13.61 -4.01
N THR A 42 -3.73 12.61 -4.88
CA THR A 42 -4.86 12.51 -5.82
C THR A 42 -6.18 12.28 -5.08
N ILE A 43 -6.20 11.42 -4.05
CA ILE A 43 -7.34 11.27 -3.13
C ILE A 43 -7.70 12.62 -2.48
N ALA A 44 -6.71 13.33 -1.91
CA ALA A 44 -6.94 14.63 -1.28
C ALA A 44 -7.47 15.69 -2.26
N ARG A 45 -7.08 15.61 -3.54
CA ARG A 45 -7.61 16.48 -4.61
C ARG A 45 -9.09 16.21 -4.87
N GLY A 46 -9.49 14.95 -4.97
CA GLY A 46 -10.89 14.55 -5.08
C GLY A 46 -11.72 15.05 -3.89
N LEU A 47 -11.24 14.82 -2.67
CA LEU A 47 -11.88 15.25 -1.43
C LEU A 47 -11.99 16.78 -1.34
N SER A 48 -10.93 17.51 -1.68
CA SER A 48 -10.93 18.98 -1.73
C SER A 48 -12.06 19.52 -2.60
N ALA A 49 -12.21 18.95 -3.80
CA ALA A 49 -13.28 19.34 -4.74
C ALA A 49 -14.66 18.94 -4.21
N GLN A 50 -14.80 17.72 -3.68
CA GLN A 50 -16.05 17.21 -3.10
C GLN A 50 -16.54 18.07 -1.93
N GLN A 51 -15.63 18.56 -1.08
CA GLN A 51 -15.93 19.36 0.10
C GLN A 51 -15.99 20.87 -0.17
N GLY A 52 -15.76 21.31 -1.42
CA GLY A 52 -15.82 22.73 -1.79
C GLY A 52 -14.82 23.61 -1.03
N LEU A 53 -13.62 23.09 -0.74
CA LEU A 53 -12.63 23.80 0.05
C LEU A 53 -12.14 25.08 -0.66
N THR A 54 -11.95 26.15 0.11
CA THR A 54 -11.36 27.41 -0.36
C THR A 54 -9.88 27.25 -0.70
N LEU A 55 -9.31 28.21 -1.44
CA LEU A 55 -7.87 28.22 -1.76
C LEU A 55 -6.97 28.09 -0.51
N ALA A 56 -7.30 28.82 0.56
CA ALA A 56 -6.52 28.77 1.80
C ALA A 56 -6.64 27.42 2.51
N GLN A 57 -7.83 26.80 2.50
CA GLN A 57 -8.03 25.45 3.02
C GLN A 57 -7.27 24.41 2.20
N ASN A 58 -7.31 24.51 0.87
CA ASN A 58 -6.55 23.62 -0.01
C ASN A 58 -5.04 23.75 0.23
N ALA A 59 -4.51 24.97 0.28
CA ALA A 59 -3.11 25.19 0.60
C ALA A 59 -2.71 24.52 1.92
N ARG A 60 -3.55 24.63 2.96
CA ARG A 60 -3.32 23.98 4.25
C ARG A 60 -3.40 22.45 4.17
N LEU A 61 -4.42 21.90 3.52
CA LEU A 61 -4.60 20.44 3.37
C LEU A 61 -3.40 19.81 2.67
N PHE A 62 -3.02 20.34 1.49
CA PHE A 62 -1.93 19.78 0.70
C PHE A 62 -0.56 19.97 1.37
N ALA A 63 -0.33 21.10 2.06
CA ALA A 63 0.91 21.29 2.81
C ALA A 63 1.05 20.26 3.94
N LEU A 64 0.00 20.08 4.75
CA LEU A 64 0.01 19.11 5.85
C LEU A 64 0.18 17.68 5.34
N LEU A 65 -0.51 17.32 4.24
CA LEU A 65 -0.43 15.98 3.67
C LEU A 65 0.95 15.71 3.08
N SER A 66 1.53 16.66 2.35
CA SER A 66 2.87 16.53 1.78
C SER A 66 3.94 16.35 2.84
N ILE A 67 3.88 17.12 3.95
CA ILE A 67 4.79 16.95 5.09
C ILE A 67 4.60 15.57 5.73
N THR A 68 3.35 15.16 5.94
CA THR A 68 3.03 13.86 6.55
C THR A 68 3.58 12.70 5.75
N VAL A 69 3.40 12.69 4.42
CA VAL A 69 3.94 11.61 3.58
C VAL A 69 5.45 11.69 3.45
N ALA A 70 6.07 12.88 3.53
CA ALA A 70 7.52 13.01 3.56
C ALA A 70 8.13 12.38 4.83
N ASP A 71 7.58 12.70 6.00
CA ASP A 71 8.05 12.10 7.27
C ASP A 71 7.75 10.60 7.33
N ALA A 72 6.61 10.16 6.78
CA ALA A 72 6.30 8.74 6.62
C ALA A 72 7.34 8.01 5.75
N ALA A 73 7.85 8.65 4.69
CA ALA A 73 8.91 8.08 3.87
C ALA A 73 10.20 7.90 4.69
N ILE A 74 10.60 8.93 5.42
CA ILE A 74 11.81 8.91 6.25
C ILE A 74 11.73 7.75 7.25
N LEU A 75 10.64 7.65 8.00
CA LEU A 75 10.45 6.58 8.99
C LEU A 75 10.38 5.20 8.36
N ALA A 76 9.68 5.05 7.23
CA ALA A 76 9.57 3.77 6.56
C ALA A 76 10.92 3.30 6.01
N TRP A 77 11.72 4.19 5.45
CA TRP A 77 13.04 3.84 4.92
C TRP A 77 14.06 3.63 6.04
N ASP A 78 14.04 4.43 7.11
CA ASP A 78 14.86 4.18 8.29
C ASP A 78 14.60 2.78 8.85
N GLY A 79 13.34 2.42 9.08
CA GLY A 79 12.96 1.07 9.51
C GLY A 79 13.41 -0.02 8.52
N LYS A 80 13.20 0.19 7.21
CA LYS A 80 13.63 -0.76 6.16
C LYS A 80 15.10 -1.12 6.27
N TYR A 81 15.97 -0.14 6.42
CA TYR A 81 17.40 -0.37 6.45
C TYR A 81 17.93 -0.70 7.85
N ALA A 82 17.20 -0.35 8.91
CA ALA A 82 17.49 -0.80 10.27
C ALA A 82 17.26 -2.31 10.44
N TYR A 83 16.14 -2.85 9.93
CA TYR A 83 15.81 -4.27 10.07
C TYR A 83 16.31 -5.13 8.90
N ASN A 84 16.43 -4.55 7.71
CA ASN A 84 16.94 -5.20 6.50
C ASN A 84 16.26 -6.54 6.16
N ASN A 85 14.95 -6.66 6.44
CA ASN A 85 14.21 -7.90 6.22
C ASN A 85 14.10 -8.25 4.73
N TRP A 86 14.30 -9.53 4.43
CA TRP A 86 14.06 -10.13 3.12
C TRP A 86 12.61 -9.97 2.62
N ARG A 87 12.44 -10.03 1.30
CA ARG A 87 11.14 -10.01 0.61
C ARG A 87 10.51 -11.41 0.57
N PRO A 88 9.18 -11.52 0.41
CA PRO A 88 8.52 -12.82 0.31
C PRO A 88 9.05 -13.74 -0.78
N ILE A 89 9.45 -13.20 -1.94
CA ILE A 89 10.07 -14.00 -3.01
C ILE A 89 11.30 -14.76 -2.48
N THR A 90 12.24 -14.06 -1.85
CA THR A 90 13.43 -14.68 -1.25
C THR A 90 13.06 -15.58 -0.08
N GLY A 91 12.22 -15.09 0.84
CA GLY A 91 11.84 -15.87 2.04
C GLY A 91 10.96 -17.09 1.80
N ILE A 92 10.41 -17.26 0.59
CA ILE A 92 9.69 -18.47 0.18
C ILE A 92 10.59 -19.36 -0.69
N GLN A 93 11.41 -18.79 -1.57
CA GLN A 93 12.31 -19.58 -2.42
C GLN A 93 13.45 -20.21 -1.62
N GLU A 94 13.98 -19.51 -0.62
CA GLU A 94 15.14 -19.88 0.21
C GLU A 94 14.69 -20.25 1.64
N ALA A 95 13.45 -20.70 1.82
CA ALA A 95 12.89 -20.94 3.15
C ALA A 95 13.57 -22.10 3.90
N ASP A 96 14.35 -22.92 3.22
CA ASP A 96 15.20 -23.95 3.83
C ASP A 96 16.43 -23.37 4.56
N LEU A 97 16.79 -22.11 4.31
CA LEU A 97 17.92 -21.42 4.94
C LEU A 97 17.55 -20.61 6.19
N ASP A 98 16.26 -20.56 6.55
CA ASP A 98 15.77 -19.69 7.63
C ASP A 98 15.77 -20.32 9.02
N GLY A 99 16.09 -21.62 9.11
CA GLY A 99 16.13 -22.39 10.35
C GLY A 99 14.75 -22.68 10.96
N ASN A 100 13.66 -22.46 10.22
CA ASN A 100 12.29 -22.68 10.67
C ASN A 100 11.70 -23.97 10.07
N PRO A 101 11.43 -25.02 10.87
CA PRO A 101 10.87 -26.27 10.35
C PRO A 101 9.43 -26.14 9.84
N ASP A 102 8.73 -25.03 10.12
CA ASP A 102 7.36 -24.77 9.66
C ASP A 102 7.29 -24.09 8.29
N THR A 103 8.42 -23.72 7.70
CA THR A 103 8.52 -23.16 6.35
C THR A 103 9.10 -24.19 5.38
N ALA A 104 8.75 -24.07 4.10
CA ALA A 104 9.18 -25.00 3.07
C ALA A 104 9.50 -24.24 1.80
N ALA A 105 10.74 -24.40 1.33
CA ALA A 105 11.26 -23.75 0.13
C ALA A 105 10.41 -24.11 -1.10
N GLU A 106 10.17 -23.11 -1.95
CA GLU A 106 9.50 -23.30 -3.23
C GLU A 106 10.16 -22.42 -4.29
N ALA A 107 11.22 -22.94 -4.92
CA ALA A 107 12.05 -22.20 -5.88
C ALA A 107 11.27 -21.54 -7.03
N GLY A 108 10.15 -22.11 -7.45
CA GLY A 108 9.27 -21.57 -8.51
C GLY A 108 8.23 -20.56 -8.02
N TRP A 109 8.24 -20.15 -6.75
CA TRP A 109 7.29 -19.18 -6.23
C TRP A 109 7.62 -17.78 -6.74
N LEU A 110 6.64 -17.12 -7.38
CA LEU A 110 6.77 -15.75 -7.86
C LEU A 110 5.60 -14.92 -7.31
N PRO A 111 5.83 -13.65 -6.93
CA PRO A 111 4.77 -12.74 -6.50
C PRO A 111 3.92 -12.26 -7.68
N LEU A 112 2.69 -11.80 -7.39
CA LEU A 112 1.83 -11.16 -8.40
C LEU A 112 2.43 -9.85 -8.92
N ILE A 113 2.97 -9.03 -8.02
CA ILE A 113 3.58 -7.73 -8.36
C ILE A 113 5.10 -7.88 -8.33
N ALA A 114 5.78 -7.23 -9.29
CA ALA A 114 7.23 -7.16 -9.30
C ALA A 114 7.76 -6.63 -7.96
N THR A 115 8.70 -7.37 -7.37
CA THR A 115 9.23 -7.03 -6.04
C THR A 115 10.05 -5.73 -6.11
N PRO A 116 9.71 -4.69 -5.33
CA PRO A 116 10.48 -3.46 -5.33
C PRO A 116 11.89 -3.66 -4.71
N PRO A 117 12.92 -2.94 -5.20
CA PRO A 117 14.33 -3.18 -4.88
C PRO A 117 14.75 -2.55 -3.53
N PHE A 118 14.05 -2.87 -2.45
CA PHE A 118 14.35 -2.43 -1.08
C PHE A 118 13.77 -3.39 -0.04
N PRO A 119 14.27 -3.39 1.22
CA PRO A 119 13.83 -4.31 2.28
C PRO A 119 12.32 -4.29 2.55
N SER A 120 11.80 -5.40 3.09
CA SER A 120 10.35 -5.61 3.23
C SER A 120 9.72 -4.90 4.43
N TYR A 121 10.42 -4.79 5.55
CA TYR A 121 9.83 -4.31 6.80
C TYR A 121 10.36 -2.93 7.19
N ILE A 122 9.54 -1.90 7.38
CA ILE A 122 8.07 -1.88 7.28
C ILE A 122 7.56 -1.66 5.85
N SER A 123 6.28 -1.90 5.60
CA SER A 123 5.64 -1.59 4.32
C SER A 123 5.54 -0.08 4.10
N GLY A 124 6.11 0.42 2.99
CA GLY A 124 6.01 1.83 2.63
C GLY A 124 4.56 2.24 2.37
N HIS A 125 3.81 1.44 1.59
CA HIS A 125 2.39 1.70 1.33
C HIS A 125 1.58 1.78 2.62
N SER A 126 1.75 0.82 3.53
CA SER A 126 1.01 0.82 4.80
C SER A 126 1.34 2.05 5.64
N THR A 127 2.59 2.51 5.59
CA THR A 127 3.04 3.71 6.33
C THR A 127 2.43 4.97 5.72
N PHE A 128 2.56 5.18 4.41
CA PHE A 128 1.98 6.33 3.71
C PHE A 128 0.46 6.38 3.85
N SER A 129 -0.19 5.22 3.72
CA SER A 129 -1.64 5.13 3.79
C SER A 129 -2.16 5.37 5.20
N GLY A 130 -1.57 4.74 6.21
CA GLY A 130 -1.96 4.95 7.60
C GLY A 130 -1.76 6.41 8.04
N SER A 131 -0.62 7.02 7.70
CA SER A 131 -0.36 8.43 8.05
C SER A 131 -1.30 9.38 7.33
N SER A 132 -1.57 9.14 6.05
CA SER A 132 -2.48 9.98 5.24
C SER A 132 -3.91 9.88 5.73
N ALA A 133 -4.42 8.68 5.97
CA ALA A 133 -5.76 8.48 6.52
C ALA A 133 -5.91 9.16 7.88
N ARG A 134 -4.92 9.02 8.77
CA ARG A 134 -4.95 9.67 10.08
C ARG A 134 -4.98 11.20 9.97
N LEU A 135 -4.19 11.78 9.06
CA LEU A 135 -4.18 13.21 8.82
C LEU A 135 -5.51 13.69 8.24
N LEU A 136 -6.03 13.02 7.20
CA LEU A 136 -7.30 13.40 6.58
C LEU A 136 -8.44 13.34 7.59
N GLY A 137 -8.47 12.29 8.43
CA GLY A 137 -9.44 12.18 9.52
C GLY A 137 -9.32 13.32 10.53
N HIS A 138 -8.10 13.75 10.86
CA HIS A 138 -7.89 14.93 11.72
C HIS A 138 -8.32 16.23 11.03
N TYR A 139 -8.02 16.38 9.74
CA TYR A 139 -8.32 17.60 8.99
C TYR A 139 -9.83 17.82 8.80
N PHE A 140 -10.56 16.76 8.45
CA PHE A 140 -12.02 16.81 8.26
C PHE A 140 -12.80 16.60 9.57
N GLY A 141 -12.12 16.30 10.67
CA GLY A 141 -12.74 16.08 11.98
C GLY A 141 -13.46 14.73 12.13
N THR A 142 -13.36 13.85 11.14
CA THR A 142 -13.94 12.50 11.14
C THR A 142 -13.20 11.58 10.15
N ASP A 143 -13.13 10.29 10.45
CA ASP A 143 -12.66 9.25 9.50
C ASP A 143 -13.74 8.90 8.46
N ASP A 144 -15.01 9.06 8.82
CA ASP A 144 -16.19 8.60 8.09
C ASP A 144 -16.59 9.54 6.94
N VAL A 145 -15.66 9.73 5.99
CA VAL A 145 -15.91 10.48 4.75
C VAL A 145 -15.93 9.49 3.60
N ALA A 146 -17.07 9.38 2.92
CA ALA A 146 -17.19 8.57 1.72
C ALA A 146 -16.56 9.29 0.51
N PHE A 147 -15.78 8.56 -0.29
CA PHE A 147 -15.12 9.07 -1.48
C PHE A 147 -14.84 7.96 -2.49
N SER A 148 -14.55 8.36 -3.73
CA SER A 148 -14.05 7.48 -4.77
C SER A 148 -12.70 7.97 -5.27
N THR A 149 -11.83 7.03 -5.66
CA THR A 149 -10.52 7.33 -6.26
C THR A 149 -10.23 6.38 -7.41
N VAL A 150 -9.29 6.78 -8.25
CA VAL A 150 -8.78 6.02 -9.39
C VAL A 150 -7.28 5.75 -9.19
N SER A 151 -6.74 4.80 -9.95
CA SER A 151 -5.30 4.53 -10.02
C SER A 151 -4.82 4.77 -11.44
N ASP A 152 -3.77 5.57 -11.60
CA ASP A 152 -3.11 5.77 -12.90
C ASP A 152 -2.35 4.51 -13.37
N GLY A 153 -1.95 3.65 -12.43
CA GLY A 153 -1.41 2.31 -12.68
C GLY A 153 -2.45 1.27 -13.11
N LEU A 154 -3.74 1.56 -12.94
CA LEU A 154 -4.83 0.69 -13.37
C LEU A 154 -6.00 1.50 -14.00
N PRO A 155 -5.80 2.06 -15.22
CA PRO A 155 -6.80 2.90 -15.86
C PRO A 155 -8.14 2.21 -16.06
N GLY A 156 -9.23 2.97 -15.87
CA GLY A 156 -10.60 2.46 -16.01
C GLY A 156 -11.17 1.77 -14.76
N VAL A 157 -10.37 1.59 -13.72
CA VAL A 157 -10.85 1.10 -12.41
C VAL A 157 -11.04 2.26 -11.45
N THR A 158 -12.23 2.34 -10.86
CA THR A 158 -12.57 3.26 -9.77
C THR A 158 -12.91 2.46 -8.54
N ARG A 159 -12.39 2.87 -7.38
CA ARG A 159 -12.71 2.26 -6.07
C ARG A 159 -13.37 3.29 -5.18
N SER A 160 -14.32 2.82 -4.37
CA SER A 160 -15.11 3.65 -3.47
C SER A 160 -14.96 3.17 -2.04
N PHE A 161 -14.83 4.12 -1.13
CA PHE A 161 -14.61 3.90 0.29
C PHE A 161 -15.61 4.71 1.10
N THR A 162 -15.89 4.21 2.31
CA THR A 162 -16.77 4.83 3.30
C THR A 162 -15.98 5.60 4.36
N SER A 163 -14.68 5.32 4.49
CA SER A 163 -13.78 6.01 5.42
C SER A 163 -12.35 6.03 4.90
N PHE A 164 -11.51 6.94 5.43
CA PHE A 164 -10.10 6.99 5.06
C PHE A 164 -9.35 5.75 5.55
N SER A 165 -9.65 5.29 6.76
CA SER A 165 -9.05 4.08 7.34
C SER A 165 -9.41 2.83 6.53
N GLN A 166 -10.61 2.75 5.94
CA GLN A 166 -10.95 1.65 5.03
C GLN A 166 -10.02 1.61 3.81
N ALA A 167 -9.78 2.76 3.17
CA ALA A 167 -8.88 2.84 2.02
C ALA A 167 -7.43 2.51 2.41
N ALA A 168 -6.99 2.98 3.58
CA ALA A 168 -5.65 2.68 4.08
C ALA A 168 -5.44 1.21 4.42
N GLU A 169 -6.44 0.56 5.02
CA GLU A 169 -6.42 -0.88 5.28
C GLU A 169 -6.35 -1.66 3.97
N GLU A 170 -7.18 -1.32 2.99
CA GLU A 170 -7.14 -1.97 1.68
C GLU A 170 -5.78 -1.80 0.98
N ALA A 171 -5.20 -0.59 1.03
CA ALA A 171 -3.86 -0.33 0.53
C ALA A 171 -2.79 -1.17 1.26
N GLY A 172 -2.94 -1.39 2.57
CA GLY A 172 -2.09 -2.29 3.36
C GLY A 172 -2.22 -3.75 2.90
N GLN A 173 -3.45 -4.26 2.83
CA GLN A 173 -3.76 -5.64 2.40
C GLN A 173 -3.33 -5.91 0.96
N SER A 174 -3.37 -4.90 0.09
CA SER A 174 -2.91 -5.01 -1.31
C SER A 174 -1.49 -5.57 -1.42
N ARG A 175 -0.64 -5.33 -0.42
CA ARG A 175 0.76 -5.74 -0.43
C ARG A 175 0.94 -7.24 -0.15
N ILE A 176 0.01 -7.82 0.61
CA ILE A 176 -0.10 -9.28 0.84
C ILE A 176 -0.62 -9.94 -0.43
N TYR A 177 -1.68 -9.39 -1.02
CA TYR A 177 -2.25 -9.89 -2.29
C TYR A 177 -1.27 -9.79 -3.46
N GLY A 178 -0.43 -8.76 -3.46
CA GLY A 178 0.66 -8.56 -4.42
C GLY A 178 1.86 -9.48 -4.20
N GLY A 179 1.95 -10.16 -3.06
CA GLY A 179 3.04 -11.09 -2.74
C GLY A 179 4.37 -10.43 -2.36
N ILE A 180 4.36 -9.17 -1.91
CA ILE A 180 5.59 -8.37 -1.74
C ILE A 180 5.82 -7.90 -0.31
N HIS A 181 4.86 -8.10 0.59
CA HIS A 181 5.00 -7.89 2.05
C HIS A 181 4.39 -9.07 2.82
N TRP A 182 4.75 -9.16 4.11
CA TRP A 182 4.41 -10.25 5.05
C TRP A 182 3.12 -10.02 5.82
#